data_AF-A0A941PJ47-F1
#
_entry.id   AF-A0A941PJ47-F1
#
_cell.length_a   1.000
_cell.length_b   1.000
_cell.length_c   1.000
_cell.angle_alpha   90.00
_cell.angle_beta   90.00
_cell.angle_gamma   90.00
#
_symmetry.space_group_name_H-M   'P 1'
#
loop_
_entity.id
_entity.type
_entity.pdbx_description
1 polymer ?
#
loop_
_entity_poly.entity_id
_entity_poly.type
_entity_poly.pdbx_seq_one_letter_code
_entity_poly.pdbx_strand_id
1 'polypeptide(L)' 'ATVRASPDELETEFVCIPRPYERNEAADGGPLAYRAVHRVRAWRPGERPELRQEIVEGDASLSI' A
#
# COMPACT_ATOMS: atom_id res chain seq x y z
N ALA A 1 0.61 -7.83 5.05
CA ALA A 1 0.75 -6.37 5.14
C ALA A 1 0.93 -6.02 6.62
N THR A 2 1.96 -5.24 6.95
CA THR A 2 2.25 -4.81 8.31
C THR A 2 1.86 -3.34 8.44
N VAL A 3 0.98 -3.03 9.39
CA VAL A 3 0.64 -1.65 9.73
C VAL A 3 1.64 -1.15 10.77
N ARG A 4 2.24 0.01 10.53
CA ARG A 4 3.04 0.74 11.51
C ARG A 4 2.14 1.79 12.16
N ALA A 5 2.04 1.73 13.49
CA ALA A 5 1.25 2.68 14.26
C ALA A 5 2.16 3.49 15.19
N SER A 6 2.00 4.80 15.15
CA SER A 6 2.61 5.76 16.06
C SER A 6 1.52 6.66 16.66
N PRO A 7 1.82 7.46 17.71
CA PRO A 7 0.87 8.44 18.23
C PRO A 7 0.39 9.45 17.18
N ASP A 8 1.20 9.73 16.17
CA ASP A 8 0.96 10.80 15.20
C ASP A 8 0.43 10.30 13.85
N GLU A 9 0.67 9.04 13.49
CA GLU A 9 0.37 8.52 12.16
C GLU A 9 0.21 6.99 12.14
N LEU A 10 -0.71 6.53 11.29
CA LEU A 10 -0.78 5.16 10.80
C LEU A 10 -0.20 5.08 9.39
N GLU A 11 0.70 4.14 9.15
CA GLU A 11 1.30 3.86 7.85
C GLU A 11 1.12 2.38 7.47
N THR A 12 0.81 2.11 6.21
CA THR A 12 0.81 0.75 5.66
C THR A 12 1.26 0.71 4.21
N GLU A 13 1.92 -0.39 3.84
CA GLU A 13 2.35 -0.66 2.47
C GLU A 13 1.38 -1.63 1.80
N PHE A 14 0.99 -1.31 0.56
CA PHE A 14 0.29 -2.19 -0.35
C PHE A 14 1.21 -2.57 -1.51
N VAL A 15 1.27 -3.86 -1.82
CA VAL A 15 2.07 -4.42 -2.91
C VAL A 15 1.13 -5.08 -3.90
N CYS A 16 1.12 -4.58 -5.14
CA CYS A 16 0.41 -5.19 -6.24
C CYS A 16 1.38 -6.02 -7.09
N ILE A 17 1.01 -7.26 -7.35
CA ILE A 17 1.69 -8.15 -8.30
C ILE A 17 0.70 -8.47 -9.43
N PRO A 18 1.16 -8.65 -10.68
CA PRO A 18 0.32 -9.15 -11.75
C PRO A 18 -0.28 -10.50 -11.37
N ARG A 19 -1.54 -10.74 -11.78
CA ARG A 19 -2.17 -12.05 -11.59
C ARG A 19 -1.41 -13.07 -12.44
N PRO A 20 -0.78 -14.11 -11.85
CA PRO A 20 -0.07 -15.11 -12.63
C PRO A 20 -1.04 -15.89 -13.52
N TYR A 21 -0.71 -16.03 -14.81
CA TYR A 21 -1.44 -16.91 -15.74
C TYR A 21 -1.03 -18.37 -15.54
N GLU A 22 0.27 -18.61 -15.42
CA GLU A 22 0.85 -19.89 -15.00
C GLU A 22 1.24 -19.82 -13.53
N ARG A 23 1.18 -20.95 -12.81
CA ARG A 23 1.58 -21.01 -11.41
C ARG A 23 3.04 -20.58 -11.25
N ASN A 24 3.29 -19.57 -10.43
CA ASN A 24 4.65 -19.26 -9.98
C ASN A 24 5.03 -20.21 -8.83
N GLU A 25 6.11 -20.98 -9.00
CA GLU A 25 6.63 -21.89 -7.97
C GLU A 25 7.59 -21.20 -6.99
N ALA A 26 8.08 -20.00 -7.32
CA ALA A 26 8.92 -19.22 -6.44
C ALA A 26 8.12 -18.66 -5.26
N ALA A 27 8.77 -18.63 -4.09
CA ALA A 27 8.17 -18.09 -2.86
C ALA A 27 8.18 -16.55 -2.80
N ASP A 28 8.56 -15.88 -3.90
CA ASP A 28 8.73 -14.43 -3.98
C ASP A 28 7.45 -13.67 -4.31
N GLY A 29 6.37 -14.38 -4.68
CA GLY A 29 5.11 -13.77 -5.08
C GLY A 29 5.11 -13.20 -6.50
N GLY A 30 6.20 -13.30 -7.26
CA GLY A 30 6.31 -12.79 -8.63
C GLY A 30 6.67 -11.30 -8.74
N PRO A 31 6.66 -10.75 -9.96
CA PRO A 31 7.14 -9.40 -10.22
C PRO A 31 6.23 -8.33 -9.60
N LEU A 32 6.81 -7.24 -9.13
CA LEU A 32 6.07 -6.09 -8.62
C LEU A 32 5.44 -5.30 -9.78
N ALA A 33 4.14 -5.04 -9.71
CA ALA A 33 3.48 -4.05 -10.56
C ALA A 33 3.64 -2.63 -9.98
N TYR A 34 3.24 -2.46 -8.72
CA TYR A 34 3.47 -1.23 -7.97
C TYR A 34 3.44 -1.45 -6.46
N ARG A 35 4.07 -0.53 -5.72
CA ARG A 35 3.97 -0.39 -4.27
C ARG A 35 3.38 0.97 -3.92
N ALA A 36 2.33 0.97 -3.12
CA ALA A 36 1.71 2.16 -2.59
C ALA A 36 1.89 2.25 -1.07
N VAL A 37 2.26 3.42 -0.56
CA VAL A 37 2.22 3.72 0.87
C VAL A 37 0.98 4.54 1.18
N HIS A 38 0.22 4.10 2.17
CA HIS A 38 -0.95 4.78 2.69
C HIS A 38 -0.64 5.34 4.06
N ARG A 39 -0.92 6.62 4.27
CA ARG A 39 -0.69 7.33 5.52
C ARG A 39 -1.94 8.08 5.96
N VAL A 40 -2.25 7.99 7.25
CA VAL A 40 -3.28 8.80 7.91
C VAL A 40 -2.69 9.35 9.19
N ARG A 41 -2.60 10.67 9.30
CA ARG A 41 -2.22 11.35 10.54
C ARG A 41 -3.32 11.20 11.57
N ALA A 42 -2.95 11.12 12.84
CA ALA A 42 -3.89 11.18 13.97
C ALA A 42 -4.79 12.42 13.85
N TRP A 43 -6.08 12.23 14.15
CA TRP A 43 -7.10 13.26 14.04
C TRP A 43 -7.86 13.39 15.36
N ARG A 44 -8.41 14.57 15.62
CA ARG A 44 -9.19 14.81 16.83
C ARG A 44 -10.62 14.27 16.68
N PRO A 45 -11.34 14.05 17.80
CA PRO A 45 -12.76 13.72 17.74
C PRO A 45 -13.53 14.77 16.92
N GLY A 46 -14.30 14.31 15.93
CA GLY A 46 -15.08 15.17 15.04
C GLY A 46 -14.33 15.67 13.81
N GLU A 47 -13.01 15.50 13.72
CA GLU A 47 -12.25 15.76 12.49
C GLU A 47 -12.36 14.57 11.54
N ARG A 48 -12.26 14.86 10.23
CA ARG A 48 -12.23 13.82 9.20
C ARG A 48 -10.79 13.39 8.96
N PRO A 49 -10.46 12.09 9.03
CA PRO A 49 -9.13 11.62 8.64
C PRO A 49 -8.89 11.86 7.15
N GLU A 50 -7.68 12.31 6.83
CA GLU A 50 -7.21 12.46 5.46
C GLU A 50 -6.26 11.31 5.11
N LEU A 51 -6.68 10.48 4.15
CA LEU A 51 -5.83 9.44 3.60
C LEU A 51 -4.92 10.04 2.54
N ARG A 52 -3.61 9.92 2.77
CA ARG A 52 -2.57 10.22 1.78
C ARG A 52 -2.07 8.92 1.19
N GLN A 53 -1.98 8.88 -0.12
CA GLN A 53 -1.50 7.73 -0.86
C GLN A 53 -0.38 8.15 -1.79
N GLU A 54 0.69 7.37 -1.82
CA GLU A 54 1.88 7.64 -2.61
C GLU A 54 2.35 6.35 -3.29
N ILE A 55 2.60 6.40 -4.59
CA ILE A 55 3.28 5.31 -5.30
C ILE A 55 4.78 5.51 -5.12
N VAL A 56 5.41 4.54 -4.45
CA VAL A 56 6.85 4.59 -4.14
C VAL A 56 7.68 3.70 -5.06
N GLU A 57 7.04 2.79 -5.78
CA GLU A 57 7.69 1.87 -6.72
C GLU A 57 6.68 1.43 -7.78
N GLY A 58 7.12 1.30 -9.04
CA GLY A 58 6.28 0.85 -10.16
C GLY A 58 5.28 1.88 -10.68
N ASP A 59 4.27 1.41 -11.40
CA ASP A 59 3.22 2.23 -12.01
C ASP A 59 1.85 1.60 -11.70
N ALA A 60 0.99 2.37 -11.06
CA ALA A 60 -0.34 1.90 -10.67
C ALA A 60 -1.40 2.13 -11.76
N SER A 61 -1.08 2.86 -12.82
CA SER A 61 -1.91 3.06 -14.02
C SER A 61 -3.38 3.39 -13.69
N LEU A 62 -4.32 2.46 -13.94
CA LEU A 62 -5.75 2.62 -13.70
C LEU A 62 -6.25 1.89 -12.44
N SER A 63 -5.34 1.41 -11.58
CA SER A 63 -5.67 0.56 -10.43
C SER A 63 -6.02 1.31 -9.13
N ILE A 64 -5.88 2.64 -9.12
CA ILE A 64 -6.14 3.52 -7.96
C ILE A 64 -6.70 4.87 -8.39
#